data_AF-A0A2V5TR17-F1
#
_entry.id   AF-A0A2V5TR17-F1
#
_cell.length_a   1.000
_cell.length_b   1.000
_cell.length_c   1.000
_cell.angle_alpha   90.00
_cell.angle_beta   90.00
_cell.angle_gamma   90.00
#
_symmetry.space_group_name_H-M   'P 1'
#
loop_
_entity.id
_entity.type
_entity.pdbx_description
1 polymer ?
#
loop_
_entity_poly.entity_id
_entity_poly.type
_entity_poly.pdbx_seq_one_letter_code
_entity_poly.pdbx_strand_id
1 'polypeptide(L)'
;MNSYNHCFMQRSTVNDDQRLLKEWHPVRNADIDPSATARQSNRSCWWRCSKGHEWVAIVANRAKGQGCPYCTGKRADALNSLLALNPKLATEWHPTKNGRLHPDQVRPGSGKRVWWLCPKGHIYAAQVYTRNKGSNCPACAGKIVTPENCLLKVNPLLAKDWHPTKNGRLRPRNVTANSHRKVWWVCGRRHEWAAVVASRNRGHGCPDCNSSTSKLELRVFAELNWIFHDALLRHKVQGIECDVFLPSIATALECDGEFWHRDKKKADRRKNTLLRKHGVDLIRIRERGLQPISELDVIVDRRESEFQIVKRVLGNAAILGKSQPNQVAIISEYIEAGRLQNETEYRNLLDRLPGPMPGQSLLVLFPALAAEWHSSKNWNLSPQHVSAFSNLKVWWQCAKRKHHEWLATVAKRSNGRGCPFCAGTRPSPENNLAQFNNFLASEWHPIKNGQKLPSDVTPSSHAKVWWQCTKGHEWQAAVNLRNKGNGCPFCSNKRVNKENCLATVNTDLAQEWH
;
A
#
# COMPACT_ATOMS: atom_id res chain seq x y z
N MET A 1 50.73 55.28 -76.33
CA MET A 1 51.62 55.73 -75.25
C MET A 1 51.08 55.18 -73.94
N ASN A 2 51.84 54.27 -73.34
CA ASN A 2 51.55 53.59 -72.07
C ASN A 2 51.60 54.56 -70.90
N SER A 3 50.74 54.36 -69.91
CA SER A 3 51.14 54.35 -68.50
C SER A 3 50.07 53.68 -67.64
N TYR A 4 50.19 52.36 -67.44
CA TYR A 4 49.55 51.67 -66.33
C TYR A 4 50.26 52.09 -65.04
N ASN A 5 49.60 52.91 -64.22
CA ASN A 5 50.02 53.17 -62.84
C ASN A 5 49.75 51.92 -62.00
N HIS A 6 50.76 51.05 -61.90
CA HIS A 6 50.76 49.95 -60.94
C HIS A 6 51.05 50.53 -59.55
N CYS A 7 49.98 50.82 -58.80
CA CYS A 7 50.09 51.15 -57.38
C CYS A 7 50.60 49.89 -56.63
N PHE A 8 51.90 49.83 -56.33
CA PHE A 8 52.46 48.86 -55.39
C PHE A 8 51.91 49.18 -53.99
N MET A 9 50.76 48.60 -53.64
CA MET A 9 50.38 48.51 -52.24
C MET A 9 51.43 47.66 -51.54
N GLN A 10 52.29 48.29 -50.73
CA GLN A 10 53.18 47.57 -49.82
C GLN A 10 52.33 46.62 -48.98
N ARG A 11 52.53 45.31 -49.15
CA ARG A 11 51.83 44.29 -48.36
C ARG A 11 52.38 44.33 -46.94
N SER A 12 51.57 44.74 -45.98
CA SER A 12 51.94 44.75 -44.56
C SER A 12 52.50 43.39 -44.11
N THR A 13 53.66 43.44 -43.49
CA THR A 13 54.51 42.31 -43.08
C THR A 13 54.32 42.01 -41.59
N VAL A 14 54.83 40.88 -41.11
CA VAL A 14 54.77 40.53 -39.68
C VAL A 14 55.46 41.61 -38.83
N ASN A 15 56.51 42.24 -39.37
CA ASN A 15 57.25 43.31 -38.70
C ASN A 15 56.40 44.57 -38.45
N ASP A 16 55.42 44.85 -39.32
CA ASP A 16 54.52 46.01 -39.19
C ASP A 16 53.43 45.83 -38.12
N ASP A 17 53.26 44.61 -37.60
CA ASP A 17 52.28 44.29 -36.55
C ASP A 17 53.04 44.00 -35.23
N GLN A 18 53.22 45.04 -34.41
CA GLN A 18 53.96 44.94 -33.14
C GLN A 18 53.45 43.82 -32.22
N ARG A 19 52.16 43.47 -32.28
CA ARG A 19 51.59 42.37 -31.50
C ARG A 19 52.08 41.01 -32.01
N LEU A 20 52.19 40.83 -33.31
CA LEU A 20 52.75 39.61 -33.90
C LEU A 20 54.26 39.51 -33.65
N LEU A 21 55.00 40.60 -33.87
CA LEU A 21 56.45 40.64 -33.68
C LEU A 21 56.85 40.31 -32.23
N LYS A 22 56.12 40.83 -31.24
CA LYS A 22 56.31 40.50 -29.81
C LYS A 22 56.15 39.01 -29.49
N GLU A 23 55.30 38.31 -30.23
CA GLU A 23 55.05 36.88 -30.03
C GLU A 23 55.84 36.00 -31.04
N TRP A 24 56.67 36.57 -31.92
CA TRP A 24 57.49 35.83 -32.87
C TRP A 24 58.59 35.05 -32.14
N HIS A 25 58.75 33.77 -32.46
CA HIS A 25 59.75 32.95 -31.77
C HIS A 25 61.16 33.23 -32.29
N PRO A 26 62.11 33.71 -31.46
CA PRO A 26 63.43 34.17 -31.95
C PRO A 26 64.33 33.03 -32.46
N VAL A 27 64.30 31.87 -31.80
CA VAL A 27 65.18 30.72 -32.16
C VAL A 27 64.57 29.82 -33.23
N ARG A 28 63.32 29.37 -33.04
CA ARG A 28 62.67 28.40 -33.93
C ARG A 28 62.25 28.97 -35.30
N ASN A 29 62.33 30.29 -35.48
CA ASN A 29 62.13 30.96 -36.77
C ASN A 29 63.43 31.64 -37.25
N ALA A 30 64.62 31.22 -36.80
CA ALA A 30 65.88 31.87 -37.14
C ALA A 30 66.07 32.07 -38.66
N ASP A 31 65.63 31.11 -39.47
CA ASP A 31 65.73 31.13 -40.93
C ASP A 31 64.55 31.86 -41.62
N ILE A 32 63.72 32.57 -40.86
CA ILE A 32 62.51 33.23 -41.35
C ILE A 32 62.53 34.70 -40.96
N ASP A 33 62.79 35.55 -41.94
CA ASP A 33 62.75 37.00 -41.76
C ASP A 33 61.29 37.50 -41.61
N PRO A 34 60.92 38.09 -40.45
CA PRO A 34 59.59 38.64 -40.24
C PRO A 34 59.31 39.89 -41.08
N SER A 35 60.34 40.63 -41.53
CA SER A 35 60.21 41.79 -42.42
C SER A 35 59.92 41.38 -43.88
N ALA A 36 60.32 40.17 -44.28
CA ALA A 36 59.99 39.58 -45.58
C ALA A 36 58.71 38.72 -45.55
N THR A 37 58.09 38.52 -44.39
CA THR A 37 56.92 37.65 -44.22
C THR A 37 55.62 38.46 -44.24
N ALA A 38 54.81 38.33 -45.30
CA ALA A 38 53.49 38.99 -45.39
C ALA A 38 52.51 38.51 -44.31
N ARG A 39 51.71 39.43 -43.72
CA ARG A 39 50.70 39.11 -42.68
C ARG A 39 49.62 38.12 -43.13
N GLN A 40 49.36 38.05 -44.43
CA GLN A 40 48.38 37.13 -45.02
C GLN A 40 48.99 35.77 -45.43
N SER A 41 50.25 35.51 -45.07
CA SER A 41 50.93 34.27 -45.44
C SER A 41 50.27 33.04 -44.79
N ASN A 42 50.14 31.97 -45.58
CA ASN A 42 49.72 30.65 -45.09
C ASN A 42 50.88 29.85 -44.47
N ARG A 43 52.08 30.44 -44.35
CA ARG A 43 53.24 29.81 -43.71
C ARG A 43 52.96 29.55 -42.23
N SER A 44 53.28 28.34 -41.77
CA SER A 44 53.29 27.98 -40.35
C SER A 44 54.61 28.44 -39.72
N CYS A 45 54.54 29.27 -38.69
CA CYS A 45 55.69 29.75 -37.94
C CYS A 45 55.53 29.44 -36.44
N TRP A 46 56.64 29.47 -35.71
CA TRP A 46 56.65 29.33 -34.26
C TRP A 46 56.36 30.66 -33.56
N TRP A 47 55.61 30.59 -32.48
CA TRP A 47 55.21 31.73 -31.67
C TRP A 47 55.49 31.45 -30.20
N ARG A 48 55.82 32.48 -29.43
CA ARG A 48 56.03 32.41 -27.99
C ARG A 48 55.32 33.57 -27.30
N CYS A 49 54.41 33.28 -26.39
CA CYS A 49 53.69 34.33 -25.64
C CYS A 49 54.47 34.75 -24.38
N SER A 50 54.06 35.85 -23.75
CA SER A 50 54.66 36.35 -22.49
C SER A 50 54.62 35.35 -21.33
N LYS A 51 53.71 34.38 -21.33
CA LYS A 51 53.64 33.28 -20.35
C LYS A 51 54.56 32.09 -20.67
N GLY A 52 55.42 32.21 -21.69
CA GLY A 52 56.38 31.17 -22.06
C GLY A 52 55.84 30.04 -22.95
N HIS A 53 54.54 30.01 -23.27
CA HIS A 53 54.00 28.99 -24.18
C HIS A 53 54.54 29.14 -25.59
N GLU A 54 55.04 28.04 -26.15
CA GLU A 54 55.49 27.93 -27.53
C GLU A 54 54.47 27.16 -28.38
N TRP A 55 54.11 27.66 -29.55
CA TRP A 55 53.21 26.95 -30.47
C TRP A 55 53.47 27.27 -31.94
N VAL A 56 53.08 26.34 -32.81
CA VAL A 56 53.06 26.55 -34.26
C VAL A 56 51.67 27.05 -34.69
N ALA A 57 51.63 28.10 -35.49
CA ALA A 57 50.40 28.58 -36.13
C ALA A 57 50.69 29.29 -37.46
N ILE A 58 49.68 29.29 -38.32
CA ILE A 58 49.69 30.01 -39.60
C ILE A 58 49.69 31.52 -39.36
N VAL A 59 50.56 32.26 -40.05
CA VAL A 59 50.71 33.73 -39.94
C VAL A 59 49.39 34.46 -40.21
N ALA A 60 48.65 34.10 -41.27
CA ALA A 60 47.35 34.68 -41.59
C ALA A 60 46.31 34.55 -40.45
N ASN A 61 46.28 33.41 -39.75
CA ASN A 61 45.36 33.19 -38.63
C ASN A 61 45.75 34.03 -37.40
N ARG A 62 47.04 34.23 -37.20
CA ARG A 62 47.59 35.08 -36.13
C ARG A 62 47.30 36.56 -36.40
N ALA A 63 47.44 37.00 -37.66
CA ALA A 63 47.07 38.35 -38.10
C ALA A 63 45.58 38.64 -37.92
N LYS A 64 44.71 37.64 -38.12
CA LYS A 64 43.26 37.69 -37.80
C LYS A 64 42.92 37.70 -36.31
N GLY A 65 43.92 37.73 -35.42
CA GLY A 65 43.72 37.85 -33.97
C GLY A 65 43.68 36.54 -33.20
N GLN A 66 43.97 35.38 -33.81
CA GLN A 66 44.05 34.13 -33.05
C GLN A 66 45.26 34.14 -32.12
N GLY A 67 45.03 34.22 -30.80
CA GLY A 67 46.06 34.24 -29.75
C GLY A 67 46.73 32.90 -29.46
N CYS A 68 47.54 32.86 -28.41
CA CYS A 68 48.13 31.65 -27.86
C CYS A 68 47.03 30.60 -27.52
N PRO A 69 47.11 29.35 -28.03
CA PRO A 69 46.09 28.33 -27.80
C PRO A 69 46.06 27.84 -26.35
N TYR A 70 47.14 28.01 -25.58
CA TYR A 70 47.19 27.68 -24.17
C TYR A 70 46.50 28.79 -23.34
N CYS A 71 46.84 30.06 -23.57
CA CYS A 71 46.23 31.20 -22.88
C CYS A 71 44.73 31.37 -23.19
N THR A 72 44.32 31.12 -24.43
CA THR A 72 42.90 31.12 -24.83
C THR A 72 42.16 29.85 -24.42
N GLY A 73 42.87 28.88 -23.81
CA GLY A 73 42.28 27.68 -23.28
C GLY A 73 41.81 26.68 -24.34
N LYS A 74 42.37 26.74 -25.55
CA LYS A 74 42.18 25.73 -26.61
C LYS A 74 43.08 24.50 -26.42
N ARG A 75 44.20 24.62 -25.69
CA ARG A 75 45.12 23.52 -25.32
C ARG A 75 45.37 23.51 -23.82
N ALA A 76 45.59 22.31 -23.27
CA ALA A 76 45.96 22.13 -21.87
C ALA A 76 47.44 22.46 -21.63
N ASP A 77 47.76 23.06 -20.49
CA ASP A 77 49.09 23.27 -19.95
C ASP A 77 49.15 22.82 -18.48
N ALA A 78 50.33 22.94 -17.86
CA ALA A 78 50.57 22.53 -16.47
C ALA A 78 49.70 23.27 -15.44
N LEU A 79 49.16 24.45 -15.76
CA LEU A 79 48.37 25.29 -14.85
C LEU A 79 46.87 25.20 -15.10
N ASN A 80 46.45 24.78 -16.30
CA ASN A 80 45.06 24.86 -16.76
C ASN A 80 44.42 23.52 -17.13
N SER A 81 45.16 22.41 -16.93
CA SER A 81 44.69 21.04 -17.16
C SER A 81 43.64 20.61 -16.13
N LEU A 82 42.96 19.49 -16.41
CA LEU A 82 42.01 18.87 -15.49
C LEU A 82 42.72 18.41 -14.22
N LEU A 83 43.94 17.87 -14.34
CA LEU A 83 44.74 17.48 -13.18
C LEU A 83 45.05 18.69 -12.28
N ALA A 84 45.47 19.81 -12.87
CA ALA A 84 45.85 21.00 -12.13
C ALA A 84 44.63 21.69 -11.49
N LEU A 85 43.53 21.84 -12.23
CA LEU A 85 42.36 22.61 -11.79
C LEU A 85 41.33 21.78 -11.02
N ASN A 86 41.31 20.45 -11.18
CA ASN A 86 40.39 19.57 -10.50
C ASN A 86 41.03 18.19 -10.21
N PRO A 87 42.03 18.14 -9.32
CA PRO A 87 42.77 16.92 -9.01
C PRO A 87 41.86 15.81 -8.46
N LYS A 88 40.83 16.18 -7.70
CA LYS A 88 39.84 15.22 -7.18
C LYS A 88 39.06 14.53 -8.29
N LEU A 89 38.64 15.24 -9.33
CA LEU A 89 37.97 14.62 -10.47
C LEU A 89 38.96 13.81 -11.32
N ALA A 90 40.20 14.26 -11.42
CA ALA A 90 41.25 13.54 -12.15
C ALA A 90 41.54 12.14 -11.57
N THR A 91 41.34 11.90 -10.27
CA THR A 91 41.48 10.56 -9.68
C THR A 91 40.43 9.57 -10.17
N GLU A 92 39.29 10.06 -10.70
CA GLU A 92 38.27 9.21 -11.30
C GLU A 92 38.55 8.89 -12.78
N TRP A 93 39.69 9.33 -13.33
CA TRP A 93 40.08 8.98 -14.69
C TRP A 93 40.34 7.47 -14.78
N HIS A 94 39.76 6.80 -15.78
CA HIS A 94 39.96 5.36 -15.92
C HIS A 94 41.43 5.06 -16.29
N PRO A 95 42.11 4.12 -15.60
CA PRO A 95 43.56 3.92 -15.75
C PRO A 95 44.00 3.45 -17.13
N THR A 96 43.22 2.59 -17.80
CA THR A 96 43.63 1.98 -19.09
C THR A 96 42.74 2.30 -20.30
N LYS A 97 41.44 2.56 -20.11
CA LYS A 97 40.47 2.74 -21.22
C LYS A 97 40.61 4.04 -22.02
N ASN A 98 41.40 5.00 -21.54
CA ASN A 98 41.65 6.27 -22.26
C ASN A 98 42.93 6.24 -23.12
N GLY A 99 43.59 5.08 -23.23
CA GLY A 99 44.83 4.94 -23.98
C GLY A 99 45.92 5.86 -23.43
N ARG A 100 46.57 6.62 -24.32
CA ARG A 100 47.64 7.58 -23.97
C ARG A 100 47.13 8.95 -23.52
N LEU A 101 45.81 9.16 -23.40
CA LEU A 101 45.23 10.44 -23.01
C LEU A 101 45.13 10.52 -21.48
N HIS A 102 45.83 11.50 -20.90
CA HIS A 102 45.91 11.70 -19.46
C HIS A 102 45.22 13.00 -19.00
N PRO A 103 44.80 13.11 -17.72
CA PRO A 103 44.13 14.30 -17.17
C PRO A 103 44.90 15.62 -17.29
N ASP A 104 46.24 15.58 -17.29
CA ASP A 104 47.12 16.73 -17.49
C ASP A 104 47.11 17.26 -18.94
N GLN A 105 46.58 16.48 -19.88
CA GLN A 105 46.53 16.82 -21.31
C GLN A 105 45.14 17.33 -21.76
N VAL A 106 44.17 17.40 -20.86
CA VAL A 106 42.81 17.86 -21.16
C VAL A 106 42.42 19.01 -20.25
N ARG A 107 41.68 19.98 -20.76
CA ARG A 107 41.11 21.04 -19.92
C ARG A 107 39.79 20.59 -19.29
N PRO A 108 39.43 21.13 -18.11
CA PRO A 108 38.13 20.85 -17.49
C PRO A 108 36.93 21.20 -18.38
N GLY A 109 37.07 22.18 -19.28
CA GLY A 109 36.04 22.59 -20.24
C GLY A 109 35.90 21.71 -21.49
N SER A 110 36.66 20.62 -21.59
CA SER A 110 36.74 19.81 -22.82
C SER A 110 35.47 19.01 -23.09
N GLY A 111 34.97 19.05 -24.34
CA GLY A 111 33.89 18.20 -24.81
C GLY A 111 34.29 16.74 -25.11
N LYS A 112 35.57 16.38 -24.91
CA LYS A 112 36.04 15.00 -25.16
C LYS A 112 35.31 14.01 -24.26
N ARG A 113 34.76 12.95 -24.86
CA ARG A 113 34.19 11.80 -24.14
C ARG A 113 35.33 10.85 -23.75
N VAL A 114 35.46 10.59 -22.46
CA VAL A 114 36.49 9.72 -21.88
C VAL A 114 35.84 8.74 -20.90
N TRP A 115 36.57 7.70 -20.56
CA TRP A 115 36.17 6.70 -19.58
C TRP A 115 36.54 7.14 -18.17
N TRP A 116 35.58 6.98 -17.26
CA TRP A 116 35.70 7.30 -15.84
C TRP A 116 35.52 6.03 -15.02
N LEU A 117 36.19 5.98 -13.88
CA LEU A 117 36.05 4.97 -12.84
C LEU A 117 35.66 5.70 -11.55
N CYS A 118 34.39 5.59 -11.12
CA CYS A 118 33.99 6.23 -9.86
C CYS A 118 34.52 5.44 -8.64
N PRO A 119 34.54 6.03 -7.44
CA PRO A 119 35.01 5.36 -6.22
C PRO A 119 34.29 4.04 -5.86
N LYS A 120 33.07 3.83 -6.36
CA LYS A 120 32.30 2.58 -6.20
C LYS A 120 32.62 1.52 -7.26
N GLY A 121 33.64 1.72 -8.10
CA GLY A 121 34.07 0.76 -9.13
C GLY A 121 33.31 0.81 -10.45
N HIS A 122 32.28 1.66 -10.61
CA HIS A 122 31.55 1.74 -11.88
C HIS A 122 32.37 2.41 -12.98
N ILE A 123 32.40 1.78 -14.16
CA ILE A 123 33.06 2.27 -15.37
C ILE A 123 32.02 2.87 -16.32
N TYR A 124 32.24 4.10 -16.79
CA TYR A 124 31.30 4.79 -17.69
C TYR A 124 31.97 5.85 -18.56
N ALA A 125 31.40 6.10 -19.75
CA ALA A 125 31.87 7.13 -20.66
C ALA A 125 31.08 8.44 -20.49
N ALA A 126 31.77 9.56 -20.29
CA ALA A 126 31.16 10.89 -20.16
C ALA A 126 32.11 11.99 -20.67
N GLN A 127 31.56 13.15 -21.03
CA GLN A 127 32.37 14.31 -21.42
C GLN A 127 33.07 14.94 -20.21
N VAL A 128 34.32 15.38 -20.38
CA VAL A 128 35.11 16.06 -19.33
C VAL A 128 34.39 17.28 -18.78
N TYR A 129 33.86 18.14 -19.65
CA TYR A 129 33.07 19.32 -19.28
C TYR A 129 31.87 19.00 -18.38
N THR A 130 31.10 17.98 -18.73
CA THR A 130 29.90 17.59 -17.97
C THR A 130 30.27 17.08 -16.58
N ARG A 131 31.33 16.26 -16.49
CA ARG A 131 31.87 15.79 -15.21
C ARG A 131 32.40 16.95 -14.35
N ASN A 132 33.13 17.87 -14.96
CA ASN A 132 33.67 19.04 -14.26
C ASN A 132 32.56 19.98 -13.74
N LYS A 133 31.41 20.04 -14.41
CA LYS A 133 30.20 20.71 -13.91
C LYS A 133 29.50 20.00 -12.75
N GLY A 134 30.00 18.84 -12.31
CA GLY A 134 29.45 18.09 -11.17
C GLY A 134 28.50 16.95 -11.53
N SER A 135 28.45 16.49 -12.79
CA SER A 135 27.64 15.30 -13.11
C SER A 135 28.21 14.05 -12.44
N ASN A 136 27.38 13.38 -11.65
CA ASN A 136 27.74 12.14 -10.95
C ASN A 136 27.74 10.91 -11.86
N CYS A 137 28.39 9.84 -11.38
CA CYS A 137 28.34 8.52 -12.01
C CYS A 137 26.87 8.08 -12.26
N PRO A 138 26.52 7.68 -13.50
CA PRO A 138 25.15 7.34 -13.86
C PRO A 138 24.63 6.09 -13.14
N ALA A 139 25.49 5.14 -12.80
CA ALA A 139 25.11 3.98 -11.98
C ALA A 139 24.80 4.38 -10.52
N CYS A 140 25.68 5.19 -9.91
CA CYS A 140 25.46 5.74 -8.56
C CYS A 140 24.20 6.62 -8.49
N ALA A 141 23.92 7.37 -9.57
CA ALA A 141 22.73 8.21 -9.70
C ALA A 141 21.46 7.42 -10.06
N GLY A 142 21.53 6.08 -10.18
CA GLY A 142 20.38 5.23 -10.50
C GLY A 142 19.84 5.35 -11.93
N LYS A 143 20.63 5.93 -12.85
CA LYS A 143 20.32 6.07 -14.28
C LYS A 143 20.65 4.81 -15.08
N ILE A 144 21.61 4.02 -14.60
CA ILE A 144 21.97 2.70 -15.15
C ILE A 144 21.69 1.64 -14.09
N VAL A 145 21.13 0.50 -14.53
CA VAL A 145 20.83 -0.63 -13.66
C VAL A 145 22.11 -1.38 -13.33
N THR A 146 22.33 -1.63 -12.05
CA THR A 146 23.39 -2.49 -11.50
C THR A 146 22.77 -3.52 -10.55
N PRO A 147 23.47 -4.61 -10.22
CA PRO A 147 22.99 -5.59 -9.24
C PRO A 147 22.60 -4.97 -7.89
N GLU A 148 23.28 -3.89 -7.48
CA GLU A 148 23.10 -3.22 -6.18
C GLU A 148 21.91 -2.25 -6.16
N ASN A 149 21.58 -1.64 -7.31
CA ASN A 149 20.55 -0.60 -7.40
C ASN A 149 19.25 -1.06 -8.07
N CYS A 150 19.19 -2.31 -8.52
CA CYS A 150 18.01 -2.87 -9.16
C CYS A 150 16.83 -2.97 -8.19
N LEU A 151 15.60 -2.90 -8.69
CA LEU A 151 14.38 -2.95 -7.88
C LEU A 151 14.34 -4.22 -7.02
N LEU A 152 14.77 -5.37 -7.57
CA LEU A 152 14.80 -6.63 -6.83
C LEU A 152 15.66 -6.55 -5.57
N LYS A 153 16.81 -5.87 -5.64
CA LYS A 153 17.75 -5.76 -4.52
C LYS A 153 17.32 -4.68 -3.53
N VAL A 154 16.88 -3.53 -4.03
CA VAL A 154 16.52 -2.37 -3.19
C VAL A 154 15.17 -2.57 -2.51
N ASN A 155 14.20 -3.18 -3.17
CA ASN A 155 12.86 -3.40 -2.63
C ASN A 155 12.30 -4.77 -3.03
N PRO A 156 12.78 -5.86 -2.38
CA PRO A 156 12.38 -7.23 -2.71
C PRO A 156 10.89 -7.49 -2.44
N LEU A 157 10.26 -6.75 -1.52
CA LEU A 157 8.82 -6.87 -1.26
C LEU A 157 8.02 -6.30 -2.42
N LEU A 158 8.33 -5.09 -2.89
CA LEU A 158 7.67 -4.50 -4.05
C LEU A 158 7.92 -5.30 -5.33
N ALA A 159 9.10 -5.92 -5.46
CA ALA A 159 9.40 -6.80 -6.60
C ALA A 159 8.45 -8.01 -6.70
N LYS A 160 7.82 -8.43 -5.59
CA LYS A 160 6.79 -9.49 -5.60
C LYS A 160 5.49 -9.05 -6.29
N ASP A 161 5.22 -7.74 -6.29
CA ASP A 161 4.05 -7.18 -6.99
C ASP A 161 4.29 -7.02 -8.50
N TRP A 162 5.45 -7.44 -9.02
CA TRP A 162 5.73 -7.36 -10.44
C TRP A 162 4.83 -8.31 -11.23
N HIS A 163 4.12 -7.81 -12.22
CA HIS A 163 3.21 -8.65 -12.99
C HIS A 163 3.99 -9.77 -13.72
N PRO A 164 3.57 -11.05 -13.62
CA PRO A 164 4.34 -12.20 -14.11
C PRO A 164 4.50 -12.22 -15.63
N THR A 165 3.46 -11.83 -16.38
CA THR A 165 3.44 -11.96 -17.85
C THR A 165 3.36 -10.63 -18.62
N LYS A 166 2.60 -9.64 -18.15
CA LYS A 166 2.34 -8.37 -18.87
C LYS A 166 3.56 -7.45 -19.07
N ASN A 167 4.70 -7.74 -18.45
CA ASN A 167 5.95 -6.97 -18.62
C ASN A 167 6.91 -7.58 -19.67
N GLY A 168 6.47 -8.60 -20.41
CA GLY A 168 7.27 -9.26 -21.44
C GLY A 168 8.56 -9.85 -20.86
N ARG A 169 9.72 -9.46 -21.39
CA ARG A 169 11.06 -9.90 -20.90
C ARG A 169 11.61 -9.04 -19.77
N LEU A 170 10.94 -7.94 -19.39
CA LEU A 170 11.43 -7.08 -18.32
C LEU A 170 11.23 -7.75 -16.95
N ARG A 171 12.26 -7.71 -16.10
CA ARG A 171 12.23 -8.23 -14.73
C ARG A 171 12.63 -7.14 -13.73
N PRO A 172 12.27 -7.26 -12.43
CA PRO A 172 12.70 -6.33 -11.39
C PRO A 172 14.22 -6.12 -11.30
N ARG A 173 15.03 -7.14 -11.64
CA ARG A 173 16.49 -7.03 -11.72
C ARG A 173 17.02 -6.16 -12.87
N ASN A 174 16.18 -5.85 -13.85
CA ASN A 174 16.54 -5.08 -15.05
C ASN A 174 16.05 -3.63 -15.01
N VAL A 175 15.59 -3.14 -13.86
CA VAL A 175 15.18 -1.74 -13.65
C VAL A 175 15.72 -1.24 -12.32
N THR A 176 16.05 0.05 -12.23
CA THR A 176 16.39 0.68 -10.95
C THR A 176 15.14 0.94 -10.14
N ALA A 177 15.25 0.95 -8.81
CA ALA A 177 14.10 1.19 -7.92
C ALA A 177 13.43 2.56 -8.13
N ASN A 178 14.17 3.53 -8.69
CA ASN A 178 13.69 4.87 -9.02
C ASN A 178 13.45 5.08 -10.52
N SER A 179 13.26 4.01 -11.30
CA SER A 179 12.99 4.10 -12.73
C SER A 179 11.67 4.81 -13.01
N HIS A 180 11.66 5.68 -14.03
CA HIS A 180 10.44 6.32 -14.54
C HIS A 180 9.65 5.44 -15.53
N ARG A 181 10.07 4.19 -15.73
CA ARG A 181 9.34 3.24 -16.60
C ARG A 181 7.98 2.91 -15.98
N LYS A 182 6.92 2.99 -16.80
CA LYS A 182 5.60 2.46 -16.49
C LYS A 182 5.59 0.96 -16.79
N VAL A 183 5.20 0.16 -15.82
CA VAL A 183 5.15 -1.31 -15.91
C VAL A 183 3.83 -1.80 -15.30
N TRP A 184 3.46 -3.03 -15.63
CA TRP A 184 2.31 -3.71 -15.05
C TRP A 184 2.67 -4.28 -13.68
N TRP A 185 1.75 -4.09 -12.74
CA TRP A 185 1.82 -4.63 -11.39
C TRP A 185 0.64 -5.55 -11.16
N VAL A 186 0.81 -6.48 -10.23
CA VAL A 186 -0.25 -7.29 -9.67
C VAL A 186 -0.07 -7.30 -8.16
N CYS A 187 -1.11 -6.96 -7.39
CA CYS A 187 -1.03 -7.04 -5.93
C CYS A 187 -1.41 -8.44 -5.44
N GLY A 188 -1.20 -8.73 -4.16
CA GLY A 188 -1.61 -10.03 -3.58
C GLY A 188 -3.10 -10.36 -3.78
N ARG A 189 -3.95 -9.35 -3.97
CA ARG A 189 -5.39 -9.48 -4.25
C ARG A 189 -5.72 -9.58 -5.75
N ARG A 190 -4.71 -9.78 -6.60
CA ARG A 190 -4.81 -9.98 -8.06
C ARG A 190 -5.35 -8.78 -8.86
N HIS A 191 -5.44 -7.59 -8.27
CA HIS A 191 -5.66 -6.38 -9.06
C HIS A 191 -4.45 -6.11 -9.94
N GLU A 192 -4.69 -5.80 -11.20
CA GLU A 192 -3.66 -5.55 -12.20
C GLU A 192 -3.72 -4.11 -12.70
N TRP A 193 -2.62 -3.38 -12.62
CA TRP A 193 -2.59 -1.98 -13.05
C TRP A 193 -1.22 -1.57 -13.57
N ALA A 194 -1.21 -0.53 -14.41
CA ALA A 194 0.02 0.03 -14.96
C ALA A 194 0.45 1.27 -14.15
N ALA A 195 1.64 1.23 -13.54
CA ALA A 195 2.19 2.34 -12.75
C ALA A 195 3.71 2.48 -12.90
N VAL A 196 4.22 3.67 -12.59
CA VAL A 196 5.66 4.00 -12.65
C VAL A 196 6.40 3.36 -11.47
N VAL A 197 7.56 2.72 -11.74
CA VAL A 197 8.38 2.05 -10.72
C VAL A 197 8.77 2.98 -9.57
N ALA A 198 9.26 4.19 -9.87
CA ALA A 198 9.63 5.17 -8.85
C ALA A 198 8.45 5.58 -7.95
N SER A 199 7.23 5.66 -8.50
CA SER A 199 6.03 6.02 -7.72
C SER A 199 5.66 4.89 -6.75
N ARG A 200 5.67 3.64 -7.23
CA ARG A 200 5.45 2.46 -6.38
C ARG A 200 6.52 2.34 -5.29
N ASN A 201 7.79 2.59 -5.62
CA ASN A 201 8.89 2.54 -4.66
C ASN A 201 8.79 3.60 -3.55
N ARG A 202 8.13 4.74 -3.82
CA ARG A 202 7.80 5.75 -2.80
C ARG A 202 6.61 5.37 -1.91
N GLY A 203 5.99 4.21 -2.12
CA GLY A 203 4.88 3.71 -1.31
C GLY A 203 3.49 3.88 -1.92
N HIS A 204 3.36 4.31 -3.18
CA HIS A 204 2.05 4.34 -3.83
C HIS A 204 1.59 2.90 -4.12
N GLY A 205 0.47 2.50 -3.53
CA GLY A 205 -0.07 1.14 -3.60
C GLY A 205 -0.89 0.84 -4.85
N CYS A 206 -1.66 -0.24 -4.76
CA CYS A 206 -2.68 -0.56 -5.76
C CYS A 206 -3.84 0.45 -5.68
N PRO A 207 -4.27 1.05 -6.80
CA PRO A 207 -5.36 2.03 -6.82
C PRO A 207 -6.69 1.42 -6.37
N ASP A 208 -6.91 0.14 -6.66
CA ASP A 208 -8.12 -0.59 -6.29
C ASP A 208 -8.10 -1.03 -4.82
N CYS A 209 -6.90 -1.11 -4.22
CA CYS A 209 -6.71 -1.41 -2.80
C CYS A 209 -6.82 -0.14 -1.94
N ASN A 210 -7.66 0.85 -2.30
CA ASN A 210 -7.79 2.08 -1.52
C ASN A 210 -8.84 1.94 -0.40
N SER A 211 -8.53 2.48 0.78
CA SER A 211 -9.25 2.27 2.05
C SER A 211 -10.45 3.20 2.27
N SER A 212 -10.87 3.93 1.23
CA SER A 212 -11.95 4.91 1.34
C SER A 212 -13.32 4.26 1.39
N THR A 213 -13.48 3.06 0.85
CA THR A 213 -14.77 2.35 0.85
C THR A 213 -14.95 1.57 2.13
N SER A 214 -16.07 1.84 2.83
CA SER A 214 -16.36 1.18 4.09
C SER A 214 -16.95 -0.22 3.89
N LYS A 215 -16.84 -1.09 4.89
CA LYS A 215 -17.51 -2.41 4.84
C LYS A 215 -19.03 -2.28 4.73
N LEU A 216 -19.59 -1.28 5.41
CA LEU A 216 -21.02 -1.01 5.38
C LEU A 216 -21.48 -0.59 3.98
N GLU A 217 -20.71 0.27 3.31
CA GLU A 217 -20.94 0.68 1.92
C GLU A 217 -20.97 -0.53 0.98
N LEU A 218 -19.98 -1.42 1.06
CA LEU A 218 -19.96 -2.63 0.24
C LEU A 218 -21.12 -3.58 0.53
N ARG A 219 -21.54 -3.67 1.80
CA ARG A 219 -22.70 -4.47 2.20
C ARG A 219 -23.96 -3.91 1.56
N VAL A 220 -24.20 -2.61 1.73
CA VAL A 220 -25.38 -1.94 1.19
C VAL A 220 -25.40 -2.06 -0.33
N PHE A 221 -24.27 -1.85 -0.99
CA PHE A 221 -24.13 -2.06 -2.43
C PHE A 221 -24.47 -3.49 -2.85
N ALA A 222 -23.93 -4.51 -2.17
CA ALA A 222 -24.15 -5.91 -2.55
C ALA A 222 -25.64 -6.28 -2.52
N GLU A 223 -26.36 -5.88 -1.46
CA GLU A 223 -27.79 -6.17 -1.35
C GLU A 223 -28.62 -5.33 -2.33
N LEU A 224 -28.29 -4.05 -2.53
CA LEU A 224 -29.00 -3.23 -3.52
C LEU A 224 -28.78 -3.72 -4.94
N ASN A 225 -27.58 -4.15 -5.30
CA ASN A 225 -27.31 -4.70 -6.62
C ASN A 225 -28.03 -6.03 -6.86
N TRP A 226 -28.29 -6.81 -5.81
CA TRP A 226 -29.09 -8.04 -5.90
C TRP A 226 -30.56 -7.77 -6.25
N ILE A 227 -31.10 -6.62 -5.82
CA ILE A 227 -32.49 -6.22 -6.08
C ILE A 227 -32.59 -5.48 -7.42
N PHE A 228 -31.78 -4.44 -7.60
CA PHE A 228 -31.93 -3.49 -8.70
C PHE A 228 -31.10 -3.85 -9.94
N HIS A 229 -30.04 -4.66 -9.78
CA HIS A 229 -29.14 -5.13 -10.85
C HIS A 229 -28.37 -4.03 -11.61
N ASP A 230 -28.61 -2.75 -11.31
CA ASP A 230 -27.98 -1.59 -11.95
C ASP A 230 -27.20 -0.71 -10.96
N ALA A 231 -26.99 -1.17 -9.73
CA ALA A 231 -26.30 -0.39 -8.71
C ALA A 231 -24.84 -0.13 -9.12
N LEU A 232 -24.38 1.10 -8.93
CA LEU A 232 -23.04 1.55 -9.26
C LEU A 232 -22.30 2.02 -8.00
N LEU A 233 -21.11 1.48 -7.76
CA LEU A 233 -20.25 1.87 -6.63
C LEU A 233 -19.43 3.11 -7.01
N ARG A 234 -19.35 4.10 -6.11
CA ARG A 234 -18.51 5.32 -6.27
C ARG A 234 -18.76 6.10 -7.56
N HIS A 235 -20.00 6.07 -8.04
CA HIS A 235 -20.37 6.70 -9.29
C HIS A 235 -20.41 8.23 -9.15
N LYS A 236 -20.02 8.96 -10.20
CA LYS A 236 -20.04 10.42 -10.22
C LYS A 236 -21.22 10.95 -11.02
N VAL A 237 -22.26 11.41 -10.32
CA VAL A 237 -23.39 12.11 -10.94
C VAL A 237 -23.01 13.57 -11.13
N GLN A 238 -22.84 14.02 -12.38
CA GLN A 238 -22.45 15.40 -12.70
C GLN A 238 -21.19 15.87 -11.95
N GLY A 239 -20.20 14.97 -11.83
CA GLY A 239 -18.93 15.24 -11.13
C GLY A 239 -18.98 15.06 -9.61
N ILE A 240 -20.14 14.74 -9.03
CA ILE A 240 -20.32 14.49 -7.60
C ILE A 240 -20.29 12.98 -7.34
N GLU A 241 -19.24 12.52 -6.66
CA GLU A 241 -19.08 11.11 -6.27
C GLU A 241 -20.12 10.72 -5.21
N CYS A 242 -20.79 9.59 -5.40
CA CYS A 242 -21.73 8.98 -4.45
C CYS A 242 -21.25 7.58 -4.10
N ASP A 243 -21.36 7.15 -2.84
CA ASP A 243 -20.87 5.82 -2.41
C ASP A 243 -21.58 4.69 -3.16
N VAL A 244 -22.91 4.78 -3.28
CA VAL A 244 -23.75 3.91 -4.13
C VAL A 244 -24.72 4.78 -4.93
N PHE A 245 -24.95 4.43 -6.20
CA PHE A 245 -25.95 5.08 -7.04
C PHE A 245 -26.83 4.04 -7.73
N LEU A 246 -28.14 4.29 -7.74
CA LEU A 246 -29.17 3.48 -8.40
C LEU A 246 -29.74 4.31 -9.57
N PRO A 247 -29.25 4.11 -10.80
CA PRO A 247 -29.70 4.87 -11.97
C PRO A 247 -31.19 4.72 -12.25
N SER A 248 -31.73 3.51 -12.14
CA SER A 248 -33.13 3.17 -12.44
C SER A 248 -34.15 3.97 -11.64
N ILE A 249 -33.80 4.40 -10.44
CA ILE A 249 -34.67 5.18 -9.55
C ILE A 249 -34.10 6.57 -9.21
N ALA A 250 -32.98 6.96 -9.83
CA ALA A 250 -32.28 8.22 -9.56
C ALA A 250 -32.09 8.48 -8.05
N THR A 251 -31.57 7.48 -7.33
CA THR A 251 -31.32 7.56 -5.88
C THR A 251 -29.88 7.19 -5.58
N ALA A 252 -29.19 8.05 -4.81
CA ALA A 252 -27.83 7.87 -4.34
C ALA A 252 -27.80 7.61 -2.83
N LEU A 253 -26.72 6.99 -2.36
CA LEU A 253 -26.48 6.70 -0.95
C LEU A 253 -25.09 7.16 -0.51
N GLU A 254 -24.98 7.56 0.76
CA GLU A 254 -23.73 7.89 1.46
C GLU A 254 -23.65 7.18 2.81
N CYS A 255 -22.50 6.61 3.14
CA CYS A 255 -22.20 6.03 4.44
C CYS A 255 -21.36 7.01 5.28
N ASP A 256 -22.02 7.80 6.12
CA ASP A 256 -21.39 8.85 6.91
C ASP A 256 -20.91 8.29 8.27
N GLY A 257 -19.64 7.90 8.35
CA GLY A 257 -18.99 7.55 9.61
C GLY A 257 -18.80 8.78 10.51
N GLU A 258 -19.11 8.66 11.81
CA GLU A 258 -19.10 9.79 12.76
C GLU A 258 -17.74 10.50 12.78
N PHE A 259 -16.66 9.71 12.82
CA PHE A 259 -15.28 10.20 12.86
C PHE A 259 -14.95 11.14 11.68
N TRP A 260 -15.45 10.85 10.48
CA TRP A 260 -15.13 11.59 9.26
C TRP A 260 -16.10 12.75 8.97
N HIS A 261 -17.32 12.69 9.51
CA HIS A 261 -18.40 13.63 9.20
C HIS A 261 -18.83 14.54 10.36
N ARG A 262 -18.27 14.38 11.57
CA ARG A 262 -18.66 15.18 12.75
C ARG A 262 -18.68 16.69 12.50
N ASP A 263 -17.73 17.22 11.74
CA ASP A 263 -17.60 18.66 11.46
C ASP A 263 -17.96 19.03 10.00
N LYS A 264 -18.58 18.12 9.24
CA LYS A 264 -18.85 18.30 7.79
C LYS A 264 -20.29 18.65 7.44
N LYS A 265 -21.14 18.97 8.42
CA LYS A 265 -22.59 19.22 8.22
C LYS A 265 -22.92 20.20 7.08
N LYS A 266 -22.13 21.28 6.91
CA LYS A 266 -22.33 22.25 5.82
C LYS A 266 -21.98 21.66 4.44
N ALA A 267 -20.89 20.90 4.35
CA ALA A 267 -20.48 20.24 3.12
C ALA A 267 -21.47 19.12 2.73
N ASP A 268 -21.91 18.32 3.71
CA ASP A 268 -22.90 17.28 3.54
C ASP A 268 -24.22 17.85 2.96
N ARG A 269 -24.74 18.94 3.55
CA ARG A 269 -25.93 19.67 3.06
C ARG A 269 -25.78 20.18 1.64
N ARG A 270 -24.59 20.72 1.31
CA ARG A 270 -24.30 21.20 -0.05
C ARG A 270 -24.36 20.07 -1.06
N LYS A 271 -23.84 18.88 -0.71
CA LYS A 271 -23.90 17.68 -1.55
C LYS A 271 -25.36 17.24 -1.79
N ASN A 272 -26.20 17.18 -0.76
CA ASN A 272 -27.65 16.89 -0.91
C ASN A 272 -28.30 17.88 -1.88
N THR A 273 -28.03 19.18 -1.70
CA THR A 273 -28.64 20.24 -2.52
C THR A 273 -28.23 20.11 -4.00
N LEU A 274 -26.96 19.82 -4.27
CA LEU A 274 -26.46 19.67 -5.63
C LEU A 274 -27.03 18.43 -6.34
N LEU A 275 -27.07 17.28 -5.66
CA LEU A 275 -27.65 16.06 -6.23
C LEU A 275 -29.15 16.23 -6.49
N ARG A 276 -29.88 16.85 -5.55
CA ARG A 276 -31.31 17.15 -5.71
C ARG A 276 -31.58 18.09 -6.89
N LYS A 277 -30.70 19.08 -7.14
CA LYS A 277 -30.78 19.94 -8.34
C LYS A 277 -30.67 19.14 -9.65
N HIS A 278 -30.03 17.98 -9.61
CA HIS A 278 -29.92 17.05 -10.73
C HIS A 278 -30.96 15.92 -10.70
N GLY A 279 -32.03 16.06 -9.90
CA GLY A 279 -33.11 15.07 -9.81
C GLY A 279 -32.76 13.80 -9.06
N VAL A 280 -31.64 13.79 -8.33
CA VAL A 280 -31.18 12.63 -7.56
C VAL A 280 -31.47 12.80 -6.08
N ASP A 281 -32.21 11.85 -5.50
CA ASP A 281 -32.42 11.80 -4.04
C ASP A 281 -31.20 11.21 -3.36
N LEU A 282 -30.85 11.71 -2.17
CA LEU A 282 -29.69 11.24 -1.41
C LEU A 282 -30.11 10.68 -0.05
N ILE A 283 -29.94 9.38 0.12
CA ILE A 283 -30.11 8.70 1.40
C ILE A 283 -28.76 8.71 2.13
N ARG A 284 -28.71 9.23 3.35
CA ARG A 284 -27.50 9.19 4.18
C ARG A 284 -27.63 8.17 5.30
N ILE A 285 -26.74 7.19 5.36
CA ILE A 285 -26.62 6.23 6.45
C ILE A 285 -25.62 6.81 7.45
N ARG A 286 -26.11 7.44 8.52
CA ARG A 286 -25.29 8.22 9.45
C ARG A 286 -25.06 7.47 10.76
N GLU A 287 -23.80 7.32 11.18
CA GLU A 287 -23.50 6.74 12.50
C GLU A 287 -24.08 7.60 13.64
N ARG A 288 -24.56 6.93 14.69
CA ARG A 288 -25.05 7.54 15.92
C ARG A 288 -24.01 8.50 16.49
N GLY A 289 -24.43 9.75 16.69
CA GLY A 289 -23.55 10.89 17.03
C GLY A 289 -23.64 12.01 15.98
N LEU A 290 -23.99 11.66 14.73
CA LEU A 290 -24.32 12.62 13.69
C LEU A 290 -25.81 12.97 13.72
N GLN A 291 -26.12 14.26 13.70
CA GLN A 291 -27.51 14.73 13.56
C GLN A 291 -28.03 14.46 12.14
N PRO A 292 -29.31 14.09 11.98
CA PRO A 292 -29.93 13.98 10.66
C PRO A 292 -29.92 15.33 9.94
N ILE A 293 -29.75 15.27 8.63
CA ILE A 293 -29.69 16.41 7.72
C ILE A 293 -30.92 16.46 6.83
N SER A 294 -31.54 15.31 6.54
CA SER A 294 -32.79 15.18 5.81
C SER A 294 -33.69 14.10 6.40
N GLU A 295 -34.96 14.07 5.97
CA GLU A 295 -35.93 13.03 6.33
C GLU A 295 -35.59 11.65 5.73
N LEU A 296 -34.72 11.61 4.71
CA LEU A 296 -34.25 10.38 4.10
C LEU A 296 -33.10 9.74 4.88
N ASP A 297 -32.56 10.41 5.91
CA ASP A 297 -31.39 9.92 6.64
C ASP A 297 -31.74 8.70 7.52
N VAL A 298 -30.88 7.68 7.48
CA VAL A 298 -30.97 6.47 8.30
C VAL A 298 -29.89 6.54 9.38
N ILE A 299 -30.27 6.83 10.61
CA ILE A 299 -29.33 6.84 11.75
C ILE A 299 -29.05 5.41 12.20
N VAL A 300 -27.79 4.99 12.26
CA VAL A 300 -27.37 3.62 12.60
C VAL A 300 -26.47 3.55 13.83
N ASP A 301 -26.61 2.50 14.63
CA ASP A 301 -25.69 2.21 15.74
C ASP A 301 -24.61 1.20 15.30
N ARG A 302 -23.36 1.32 15.77
CA ARG A 302 -22.27 0.38 15.44
C ARG A 302 -22.56 -1.06 15.88
N ARG A 303 -23.50 -1.28 16.80
CA ARG A 303 -23.93 -2.60 17.27
C ARG A 303 -25.12 -3.15 16.49
N GLU A 304 -25.76 -2.33 15.67
CA GLU A 304 -26.90 -2.73 14.84
C GLU A 304 -26.43 -3.76 13.80
N SER A 305 -27.24 -4.81 13.59
CA SER A 305 -26.90 -5.82 12.59
C SER A 305 -27.01 -5.25 11.18
N GLU A 306 -26.09 -5.65 10.29
CA GLU A 306 -26.09 -5.25 8.87
C GLU A 306 -27.47 -5.42 8.20
N PHE A 307 -28.20 -6.49 8.51
CA PHE A 307 -29.55 -6.72 7.97
C PHE A 307 -30.56 -5.64 8.35
N GLN A 308 -30.58 -5.21 9.62
CA GLN A 308 -31.51 -4.16 10.08
C GLN A 308 -31.21 -2.81 9.42
N ILE A 309 -29.92 -2.51 9.20
CA ILE A 309 -29.51 -1.30 8.47
C ILE A 309 -30.02 -1.36 7.03
N VAL A 310 -29.74 -2.45 6.30
CA VAL A 310 -30.20 -2.62 4.91
C VAL A 310 -31.72 -2.60 4.82
N LYS A 311 -32.43 -3.26 5.75
CA LYS A 311 -33.91 -3.22 5.83
C LYS A 311 -34.44 -1.79 5.90
N ARG A 312 -33.84 -0.93 6.72
CA ARG A 312 -34.27 0.48 6.85
C ARG A 312 -33.92 1.31 5.63
N VAL A 313 -32.81 1.01 4.96
CA VAL A 313 -32.49 1.61 3.66
C VAL A 313 -33.53 1.22 2.62
N LEU A 314 -33.85 -0.07 2.48
CA LEU A 314 -34.87 -0.54 1.53
C LEU A 314 -36.27 -0.02 1.83
N GLY A 315 -36.61 0.17 3.11
CA GLY A 315 -37.87 0.79 3.55
C GLY A 315 -37.94 2.31 3.39
N ASN A 316 -36.90 2.95 2.85
CA ASN A 316 -36.86 4.40 2.69
C ASN A 316 -37.78 4.87 1.56
N ALA A 317 -38.43 6.02 1.76
CA ALA A 317 -39.37 6.58 0.79
C ALA A 317 -38.73 6.86 -0.59
N ALA A 318 -37.45 7.28 -0.63
CA ALA A 318 -36.74 7.51 -1.88
C ALA A 318 -36.39 6.23 -2.66
N ILE A 319 -36.51 5.06 -2.02
CA ILE A 319 -36.42 3.76 -2.68
C ILE A 319 -37.81 3.26 -3.05
N LEU A 320 -38.71 3.09 -2.06
CA LEU A 320 -40.03 2.50 -2.31
C LEU A 320 -40.89 3.34 -3.25
N GLY A 321 -40.87 4.67 -3.11
CA GLY A 321 -41.72 5.58 -3.90
C GLY A 321 -41.33 5.69 -5.38
N LYS A 322 -40.13 5.23 -5.76
CA LYS A 322 -39.63 5.27 -7.15
C LYS A 322 -39.38 3.89 -7.75
N SER A 323 -39.46 2.83 -6.95
CA SER A 323 -39.25 1.46 -7.40
C SER A 323 -40.44 0.96 -8.21
N GLN A 324 -40.17 0.13 -9.21
CA GLN A 324 -41.20 -0.55 -9.98
C GLN A 324 -41.93 -1.60 -9.12
N PRO A 325 -43.20 -1.96 -9.42
CA PRO A 325 -43.97 -2.90 -8.59
C PRO A 325 -43.28 -4.25 -8.35
N ASN A 326 -42.57 -4.79 -9.34
CA ASN A 326 -41.78 -6.00 -9.20
C ASN A 326 -40.59 -5.83 -8.24
N GLN A 327 -39.91 -4.67 -8.26
CA GLN A 327 -38.84 -4.36 -7.32
C GLN A 327 -39.37 -4.23 -5.90
N VAL A 328 -40.54 -3.60 -5.72
CA VAL A 328 -41.21 -3.52 -4.41
C VAL A 328 -41.56 -4.91 -3.87
N ALA A 329 -42.03 -5.83 -4.72
CA ALA A 329 -42.28 -7.22 -4.33
C ALA A 329 -40.99 -7.92 -3.86
N ILE A 330 -39.89 -7.81 -4.62
CA ILE A 330 -38.58 -8.37 -4.25
C ILE A 330 -38.08 -7.79 -2.91
N ILE A 331 -38.29 -6.49 -2.67
CA ILE A 331 -37.95 -5.85 -1.39
C ILE A 331 -38.76 -6.45 -0.24
N SER A 332 -40.06 -6.67 -0.41
CA SER A 332 -40.90 -7.30 0.60
C SER A 332 -40.43 -8.73 0.92
N GLU A 333 -40.18 -9.55 -0.10
CA GLU A 333 -39.62 -10.90 0.06
C GLU A 333 -38.26 -10.89 0.79
N TYR A 334 -37.39 -9.94 0.44
CA TYR A 334 -36.10 -9.74 1.11
C TYR A 334 -36.28 -9.45 2.62
N ILE A 335 -37.23 -8.58 2.97
CA ILE A 335 -37.50 -8.19 4.36
C ILE A 335 -38.10 -9.36 5.14
N GLU A 336 -39.04 -10.10 4.55
CA GLU A 336 -39.68 -11.28 5.14
C GLU A 336 -38.68 -12.41 5.42
N ALA A 337 -37.72 -12.62 4.52
CA ALA A 337 -36.68 -13.62 4.71
C ALA A 337 -35.79 -13.36 5.95
N GLY A 338 -35.77 -12.14 6.49
CA GLY A 338 -35.12 -11.83 7.77
C GLY A 338 -33.58 -11.96 7.75
N ARG A 339 -32.96 -12.03 6.57
CA ARG A 339 -31.51 -12.26 6.40
C ARG A 339 -30.97 -11.58 5.14
N LEU A 340 -29.66 -11.34 5.14
CA LEU A 340 -28.90 -10.85 3.99
C LEU A 340 -28.90 -11.90 2.87
N GLN A 341 -29.10 -11.49 1.62
CA GLN A 341 -29.26 -12.40 0.49
C GLN A 341 -27.97 -12.52 -0.34
N ASN A 342 -27.16 -11.46 -0.41
CA ASN A 342 -26.02 -11.41 -1.32
C ASN A 342 -24.64 -11.52 -0.61
N GLU A 343 -24.53 -12.49 0.30
CA GLU A 343 -23.30 -12.73 1.07
C GLU A 343 -22.10 -13.08 0.19
N THR A 344 -22.31 -13.77 -0.92
CA THR A 344 -21.24 -14.15 -1.86
C THR A 344 -20.63 -12.91 -2.52
N GLU A 345 -21.46 -12.01 -3.07
CA GLU A 345 -20.95 -10.81 -3.72
C GLU A 345 -20.33 -9.83 -2.71
N TYR A 346 -20.94 -9.68 -1.52
CA TYR A 346 -20.32 -8.89 -0.46
C TYR A 346 -18.90 -9.37 -0.14
N ARG A 347 -18.68 -10.68 -0.04
CA ARG A 347 -17.34 -11.25 0.18
C ARG A 347 -16.41 -11.00 -0.99
N ASN A 348 -16.88 -11.15 -2.23
CA ASN A 348 -16.11 -10.82 -3.43
C ASN A 348 -15.67 -9.34 -3.44
N LEU A 349 -16.50 -8.43 -2.94
CA LEU A 349 -16.19 -7.01 -2.83
C LEU A 349 -15.21 -6.73 -1.68
N LEU A 350 -15.35 -7.40 -0.53
CA LEU A 350 -14.37 -7.31 0.56
C LEU A 350 -12.99 -7.79 0.15
N ASP A 351 -12.91 -8.75 -0.79
CA ASP A 351 -11.65 -9.18 -1.39
C ASP A 351 -10.97 -8.07 -2.21
N ARG A 352 -11.71 -7.04 -2.65
CA ARG A 352 -11.17 -5.90 -3.40
C ARG A 352 -10.61 -4.77 -2.51
N LEU A 353 -10.96 -4.74 -1.23
CA LEU A 353 -10.44 -3.73 -0.28
C LEU A 353 -8.91 -3.82 -0.08
N PRO A 354 -8.23 -2.81 0.48
CA PRO A 354 -6.81 -2.90 0.78
C PRO A 354 -6.42 -4.10 1.63
N GLY A 355 -5.34 -4.77 1.22
CA GLY A 355 -4.57 -5.63 2.12
C GLY A 355 -3.81 -4.80 3.17
N PRO A 356 -3.27 -5.46 4.20
CA PRO A 356 -2.37 -4.83 5.15
C PRO A 356 -1.14 -4.24 4.45
N MET A 357 -0.55 -3.19 5.03
CA MET A 357 0.75 -2.65 4.58
C MET A 357 1.79 -3.77 4.44
N PRO A 358 2.77 -3.64 3.52
CA PRO A 358 3.84 -4.64 3.40
C PRO A 358 4.46 -4.97 4.75
N GLY A 359 4.54 -6.27 5.07
CA GLY A 359 5.06 -6.76 6.36
C GLY A 359 4.05 -6.84 7.50
N GLN A 360 2.83 -6.29 7.35
CA GLN A 360 1.82 -6.24 8.43
C GLN A 360 0.75 -7.34 8.37
N SER A 361 0.84 -8.23 7.38
CA SER A 361 -0.12 -9.34 7.24
C SER A 361 0.03 -10.39 8.35
N LEU A 362 -1.06 -11.09 8.66
CA LEU A 362 -1.06 -12.22 9.58
C LEU A 362 -0.04 -13.28 9.18
N LEU A 363 0.09 -13.59 7.88
CA LEU A 363 1.08 -14.55 7.39
C LEU A 363 2.51 -14.16 7.76
N VAL A 364 2.85 -12.88 7.63
CA VAL A 364 4.20 -12.37 7.87
C VAL A 364 4.50 -12.23 9.35
N LEU A 365 3.55 -11.70 10.14
CA LEU A 365 3.78 -11.45 11.56
C LEU A 365 3.58 -12.70 12.44
N PHE A 366 2.68 -13.61 12.06
CA PHE A 366 2.32 -14.78 12.85
C PHE A 366 2.16 -16.04 11.98
N PRO A 367 3.25 -16.58 11.38
CA PRO A 367 3.18 -17.72 10.44
C PRO A 367 2.61 -19.00 11.07
N ALA A 368 2.92 -19.29 12.33
CA ALA A 368 2.36 -20.45 13.05
C ALA A 368 0.83 -20.31 13.23
N LEU A 369 0.36 -19.10 13.53
CA LEU A 369 -1.07 -18.84 13.63
C LEU A 369 -1.75 -18.87 12.25
N ALA A 370 -1.09 -18.36 11.22
CA ALA A 370 -1.56 -18.44 9.84
C ALA A 370 -1.76 -19.89 9.37
N ALA A 371 -1.01 -20.86 9.91
CA ALA A 371 -1.21 -22.28 9.65
C ALA A 371 -2.51 -22.86 10.27
N GLU A 372 -3.11 -22.18 11.23
CA GLU A 372 -4.44 -22.50 11.77
C GLU A 372 -5.59 -21.86 10.97
N TRP A 373 -5.28 -21.14 9.89
CA TRP A 373 -6.29 -20.62 8.98
C TRP A 373 -7.04 -21.77 8.31
N HIS A 374 -8.37 -21.74 8.36
CA HIS A 374 -9.16 -22.77 7.71
C HIS A 374 -8.99 -22.72 6.18
N SER A 375 -8.70 -23.86 5.56
CA SER A 375 -8.33 -23.96 4.14
C SER A 375 -9.44 -23.60 3.16
N SER A 376 -10.69 -23.98 3.44
CA SER A 376 -11.83 -23.77 2.53
C SER A 376 -12.93 -22.83 3.04
N LYS A 377 -13.07 -22.65 4.37
CA LYS A 377 -14.15 -21.83 4.95
C LYS A 377 -13.87 -20.32 4.98
N ASN A 378 -12.69 -19.91 4.49
CA ASN A 378 -12.26 -18.51 4.42
C ASN A 378 -12.21 -17.94 2.99
N TRP A 379 -12.93 -18.57 2.05
CA TRP A 379 -13.18 -18.01 0.72
C TRP A 379 -11.84 -17.66 0.03
N ASN A 380 -11.70 -16.54 -0.67
CA ASN A 380 -10.43 -16.16 -1.32
C ASN A 380 -9.47 -15.39 -0.38
N LEU A 381 -9.81 -15.26 0.91
CA LEU A 381 -8.90 -14.67 1.87
C LEU A 381 -7.86 -15.67 2.33
N SER A 382 -6.60 -15.27 2.16
CA SER A 382 -5.46 -15.90 2.79
C SER A 382 -4.99 -15.07 3.99
N PRO A 383 -4.19 -15.66 4.90
CA PRO A 383 -3.51 -14.91 5.95
C PRO A 383 -2.64 -13.74 5.44
N GLN A 384 -2.26 -13.73 4.16
CA GLN A 384 -1.50 -12.62 3.55
C GLN A 384 -2.38 -11.39 3.30
N HIS A 385 -3.68 -11.57 3.14
CA HIS A 385 -4.62 -10.50 2.79
C HIS A 385 -5.16 -9.74 4.02
N VAL A 386 -4.85 -10.20 5.24
CA VAL A 386 -5.48 -9.72 6.48
C VAL A 386 -4.41 -9.24 7.46
N SER A 387 -4.60 -8.03 8.00
CA SER A 387 -3.73 -7.50 9.08
C SER A 387 -3.78 -8.42 10.30
N ALA A 388 -2.63 -8.62 10.93
CA ALA A 388 -2.53 -9.48 12.09
C ALA A 388 -3.42 -9.06 13.27
N PHE A 389 -3.84 -7.80 13.35
CA PHE A 389 -4.74 -7.32 14.42
C PHE A 389 -6.13 -6.93 13.88
N SER A 390 -6.53 -7.52 12.77
CA SER A 390 -7.85 -7.27 12.17
C SER A 390 -8.99 -7.79 13.03
N ASN A 391 -10.06 -7.00 13.16
CA ASN A 391 -11.33 -7.45 13.75
C ASN A 391 -12.16 -8.34 12.80
N LEU A 392 -11.61 -8.71 11.63
CA LEU A 392 -12.26 -9.65 10.73
C LEU A 392 -12.44 -11.01 11.43
N LYS A 393 -13.69 -11.51 11.46
CA LYS A 393 -14.01 -12.87 11.89
C LYS A 393 -13.77 -13.82 10.73
N VAL A 394 -12.97 -14.85 10.99
CA VAL A 394 -12.63 -15.91 10.03
C VAL A 394 -12.73 -17.26 10.71
N TRP A 395 -12.83 -18.31 9.90
CA TRP A 395 -12.79 -19.68 10.36
C TRP A 395 -11.36 -20.11 10.66
N TRP A 396 -11.19 -20.77 11.79
CA TRP A 396 -9.93 -21.36 12.22
C TRP A 396 -10.10 -22.86 12.33
N GLN A 397 -9.01 -23.58 12.11
CA GLN A 397 -8.92 -25.02 12.31
C GLN A 397 -7.75 -25.31 13.25
N CYS A 398 -7.99 -26.09 14.29
CA CYS A 398 -6.97 -26.32 15.31
C CYS A 398 -5.82 -27.14 14.71
N ALA A 399 -4.58 -26.72 14.97
CA ALA A 399 -3.41 -27.47 14.56
C ALA A 399 -3.35 -28.87 15.21
N LYS A 400 -3.83 -29.01 16.46
CA LYS A 400 -3.80 -30.27 17.22
C LYS A 400 -4.93 -31.25 16.87
N ARG A 401 -6.13 -30.74 16.55
CA ARG A 401 -7.34 -31.55 16.30
C ARG A 401 -8.13 -30.96 15.14
N LYS A 402 -8.08 -31.58 13.96
CA LYS A 402 -8.63 -30.99 12.72
C LYS A 402 -10.14 -30.79 12.73
N HIS A 403 -10.89 -31.58 13.50
CA HIS A 403 -12.33 -31.41 13.66
C HIS A 403 -12.71 -30.21 14.55
N HIS A 404 -11.75 -29.62 15.29
CA HIS A 404 -11.99 -28.37 16.01
C HIS A 404 -11.93 -27.20 15.05
N GLU A 405 -13.11 -26.72 14.65
CA GLU A 405 -13.27 -25.60 13.74
C GLU A 405 -14.12 -24.51 14.40
N TRP A 406 -13.69 -23.26 14.31
CA TRP A 406 -14.41 -22.17 14.96
C TRP A 406 -14.24 -20.81 14.30
N LEU A 407 -15.26 -19.96 14.47
CA LEU A 407 -15.19 -18.54 14.15
C LEU A 407 -14.54 -17.75 15.30
N ALA A 408 -13.53 -16.96 14.96
CA ALA A 408 -12.92 -15.97 15.85
C ALA A 408 -12.34 -14.80 15.05
N THR A 409 -12.19 -13.64 15.69
CA THR A 409 -11.48 -12.51 15.06
C THR A 409 -9.98 -12.76 15.00
N VAL A 410 -9.33 -12.30 13.93
CA VAL A 410 -7.86 -12.36 13.79
C VAL A 410 -7.16 -11.70 14.98
N ALA A 411 -7.63 -10.51 15.39
CA ALA A 411 -7.11 -9.80 16.56
C ALA A 411 -7.11 -10.65 17.84
N LYS A 412 -8.21 -11.37 18.14
CA LYS A 412 -8.29 -12.21 19.34
C LYS A 412 -7.29 -13.36 19.28
N ARG A 413 -7.09 -13.94 18.09
CA ARG A 413 -6.12 -15.02 17.88
C ARG A 413 -4.69 -14.55 18.01
N SER A 414 -4.35 -13.41 17.41
CA SER A 414 -3.01 -12.79 17.51
C SER A 414 -2.68 -12.33 18.92
N ASN A 415 -3.70 -11.96 19.71
CA ASN A 415 -3.57 -11.71 21.15
C ASN A 415 -3.47 -13.00 22.00
N GLY A 416 -3.22 -14.16 21.40
CA GLY A 416 -2.94 -15.42 22.11
C GLY A 416 -4.16 -16.28 22.44
N ARG A 417 -5.39 -15.91 22.05
CA ARG A 417 -6.54 -16.82 22.24
C ARG A 417 -6.43 -18.00 21.28
N GLY A 418 -6.29 -19.21 21.83
CA GLY A 418 -6.20 -20.45 21.07
C GLY A 418 -7.54 -21.12 20.77
N CYS A 419 -7.48 -22.43 20.49
CA CYS A 419 -8.65 -23.27 20.26
C CYS A 419 -9.58 -23.33 21.48
N PRO A 420 -10.86 -22.89 21.37
CA PRO A 420 -11.76 -22.82 22.51
C PRO A 420 -12.17 -24.19 23.05
N PHE A 421 -12.16 -25.21 22.18
CA PHE A 421 -12.44 -26.59 22.52
C PHE A 421 -11.28 -27.20 23.33
N CYS A 422 -10.03 -27.05 22.87
CA CYS A 422 -8.85 -27.50 23.63
C CYS A 422 -8.72 -26.79 24.98
N ALA A 423 -9.15 -25.53 25.08
CA ALA A 423 -9.14 -24.75 26.32
C ALA A 423 -10.31 -25.10 27.26
N GLY A 424 -11.24 -25.99 26.89
CA GLY A 424 -12.39 -26.35 27.72
C GLY A 424 -13.45 -25.24 27.87
N THR A 425 -13.42 -24.23 26.99
CA THR A 425 -14.36 -23.09 26.99
C THR A 425 -15.55 -23.30 26.06
N ARG A 426 -15.48 -24.29 25.17
CA ARG A 426 -16.60 -24.78 24.35
C ARG A 426 -16.66 -26.30 24.41
N PRO A 427 -17.87 -26.88 24.40
CA PRO A 427 -18.05 -28.32 24.38
C PRO A 427 -17.53 -28.91 23.06
N SER A 428 -16.90 -30.07 23.17
CA SER A 428 -16.45 -30.98 22.12
C SER A 428 -16.77 -32.40 22.57
N PRO A 429 -16.68 -33.41 21.68
CA PRO A 429 -16.89 -34.81 22.05
C PRO A 429 -16.05 -35.26 23.25
N GLU A 430 -14.87 -34.68 23.47
CA GLU A 430 -13.95 -35.08 24.54
C GLU A 430 -14.12 -34.31 25.86
N ASN A 431 -14.84 -33.19 25.89
CA ASN A 431 -14.84 -32.28 27.06
C ASN A 431 -16.23 -31.79 27.50
N ASN A 432 -17.29 -32.44 27.03
CA ASN A 432 -18.67 -32.11 27.40
C ASN A 432 -19.09 -32.81 28.70
N LEU A 433 -20.15 -32.30 29.35
CA LEU A 433 -20.60 -32.82 30.65
C LEU A 433 -21.08 -34.27 30.57
N ALA A 434 -21.80 -34.65 29.51
CA ALA A 434 -22.31 -36.03 29.34
C ALA A 434 -21.16 -37.04 29.36
N GLN A 435 -20.08 -36.73 28.63
CA GLN A 435 -18.90 -37.59 28.54
C GLN A 435 -18.06 -37.56 29.82
N PHE A 436 -17.92 -36.40 30.46
CA PHE A 436 -17.03 -36.23 31.61
C PHE A 436 -17.63 -36.75 32.91
N ASN A 437 -18.95 -36.56 33.11
CA ASN A 437 -19.64 -36.92 34.35
C ASN A 437 -21.05 -37.45 34.04
N ASN A 438 -21.11 -38.73 33.67
CA ASN A 438 -22.37 -39.40 33.31
C ASN A 438 -23.39 -39.43 34.47
N PHE A 439 -22.91 -39.55 35.72
CA PHE A 439 -23.79 -39.49 36.90
C PHE A 439 -24.47 -38.12 37.00
N LEU A 440 -23.71 -37.04 36.93
CA LEU A 440 -24.28 -35.70 36.97
C LEU A 440 -25.19 -35.45 35.76
N ALA A 441 -24.82 -35.93 34.56
CA ALA A 441 -25.67 -35.82 33.37
C ALA A 441 -27.02 -36.54 33.54
N SER A 442 -27.08 -37.62 34.33
CA SER A 442 -28.33 -38.32 34.63
C SER A 442 -29.30 -37.51 35.49
N GLU A 443 -28.81 -36.53 36.24
CA GLU A 443 -29.64 -35.58 36.98
C GLU A 443 -30.09 -34.37 36.14
N TRP A 444 -29.78 -34.34 34.84
CA TRP A 444 -30.26 -33.27 33.96
C TRP A 444 -31.78 -33.35 33.84
N HIS A 445 -32.47 -32.24 34.07
CA HIS A 445 -33.92 -32.26 34.03
C HIS A 445 -34.42 -32.61 32.61
N PRO A 446 -35.35 -33.58 32.44
CA PRO A 446 -35.74 -34.12 31.13
C PRO A 446 -36.46 -33.11 30.22
N ILE A 447 -37.25 -32.19 30.79
CA ILE A 447 -38.10 -31.25 30.02
C ILE A 447 -37.70 -29.78 30.19
N LYS A 448 -37.38 -29.33 31.43
CA LYS A 448 -37.24 -27.90 31.75
C LYS A 448 -36.02 -27.19 31.14
N ASN A 449 -35.10 -27.91 30.52
CA ASN A 449 -33.96 -27.34 29.82
C ASN A 449 -34.19 -27.13 28.30
N GLY A 450 -35.41 -27.45 27.81
CA GLY A 450 -35.74 -27.36 26.40
C GLY A 450 -34.82 -28.24 25.55
N GLN A 451 -34.27 -27.69 24.48
CA GLN A 451 -33.35 -28.42 23.58
C GLN A 451 -31.93 -28.54 24.12
N LYS A 452 -31.60 -27.94 25.27
CA LYS A 452 -30.23 -27.93 25.79
C LYS A 452 -29.89 -29.26 26.45
N LEU A 453 -28.89 -29.94 25.92
CA LEU A 453 -28.42 -31.24 26.38
C LEU A 453 -27.16 -31.12 27.27
N PRO A 454 -26.85 -32.13 28.10
CA PRO A 454 -25.59 -32.20 28.82
C PRO A 454 -24.35 -32.18 27.88
N SER A 455 -24.47 -32.67 26.66
CA SER A 455 -23.41 -32.61 25.63
C SER A 455 -23.14 -31.19 25.12
N ASP A 456 -24.06 -30.23 25.34
CA ASP A 456 -23.95 -28.84 24.88
C ASP A 456 -23.22 -27.93 25.88
N VAL A 457 -22.69 -28.49 26.97
CA VAL A 457 -21.99 -27.73 28.02
C VAL A 457 -20.71 -28.43 28.43
N THR A 458 -19.71 -27.65 28.82
CA THR A 458 -18.51 -28.18 29.47
C THR A 458 -18.76 -28.35 30.98
N PRO A 459 -18.02 -29.23 31.68
CA PRO A 459 -18.11 -29.38 33.13
C PRO A 459 -17.82 -28.08 33.92
N SER A 460 -17.10 -27.14 33.31
CA SER A 460 -16.77 -25.83 33.89
C SER A 460 -17.79 -24.73 33.54
N SER A 461 -18.87 -25.05 32.84
CA SER A 461 -19.86 -24.08 32.38
C SER A 461 -20.59 -23.37 33.52
N HIS A 462 -20.76 -22.05 33.40
CA HIS A 462 -21.56 -21.25 34.33
C HIS A 462 -23.06 -21.26 33.98
N ALA A 463 -23.48 -22.01 32.96
CA ALA A 463 -24.88 -22.10 32.57
C ALA A 463 -25.72 -22.61 33.74
N LYS A 464 -26.76 -21.85 34.11
CA LYS A 464 -27.78 -22.28 35.06
C LYS A 464 -28.80 -23.13 34.30
N VAL A 465 -28.98 -24.35 34.76
CA VAL A 465 -29.92 -25.33 34.17
C VAL A 465 -30.75 -25.96 35.29
N TRP A 466 -31.87 -26.54 34.91
CA TRP A 466 -32.71 -27.33 35.80
C TRP A 466 -32.10 -28.72 35.99
N TRP A 467 -32.09 -29.16 37.25
CA TRP A 467 -31.67 -30.49 37.68
C TRP A 467 -32.85 -31.19 38.34
N GLN A 468 -32.86 -32.51 38.26
CA GLN A 468 -33.79 -33.38 38.97
C GLN A 468 -32.99 -34.50 39.62
N CYS A 469 -33.05 -34.64 40.94
CA CYS A 469 -32.39 -35.75 41.61
C CYS A 469 -33.26 -37.01 41.59
N THR A 470 -32.71 -38.15 42.01
CA THR A 470 -33.42 -39.44 42.07
C THR A 470 -34.66 -39.43 42.99
N LYS A 471 -34.73 -38.52 43.97
CA LYS A 471 -35.93 -38.30 44.81
C LYS A 471 -36.99 -37.40 44.15
N GLY A 472 -36.79 -36.99 42.90
CA GLY A 472 -37.72 -36.12 42.17
C GLY A 472 -37.63 -34.63 42.49
N HIS A 473 -36.73 -34.20 43.39
CA HIS A 473 -36.54 -32.77 43.67
C HIS A 473 -35.99 -32.03 42.45
N GLU A 474 -36.58 -30.89 42.14
CA GLU A 474 -36.20 -30.07 40.99
C GLU A 474 -35.62 -28.72 41.43
N TRP A 475 -34.48 -28.32 40.88
CA TRP A 475 -33.88 -27.02 41.19
C TRP A 475 -33.01 -26.49 40.06
N GLN A 476 -32.80 -25.17 40.05
CA GLN A 476 -31.80 -24.56 39.18
C GLN A 476 -30.45 -24.43 39.89
N ALA A 477 -29.38 -24.81 39.19
CA ALA A 477 -27.99 -24.58 39.62
C ALA A 477 -27.06 -24.47 38.41
N ALA A 478 -25.90 -23.82 38.59
CA ALA A 478 -24.88 -23.74 37.57
C ALA A 478 -24.14 -25.07 37.41
N VAL A 479 -23.85 -25.47 36.16
CA VAL A 479 -23.16 -26.75 35.83
C VAL A 479 -21.84 -26.89 36.57
N ASN A 480 -21.01 -25.85 36.60
CA ASN A 480 -19.72 -25.89 37.27
C ASN A 480 -19.80 -26.11 38.79
N LEU A 481 -20.85 -25.59 39.44
CA LEU A 481 -21.07 -25.78 40.88
C LEU A 481 -21.50 -27.21 41.16
N ARG A 482 -22.39 -27.75 40.32
CA ARG A 482 -22.80 -29.16 40.40
C ARG A 482 -21.62 -30.09 40.19
N ASN A 483 -20.77 -29.81 39.21
CA ASN A 483 -19.58 -30.61 38.91
C ASN A 483 -18.51 -30.51 40.02
N LYS A 484 -18.53 -29.47 40.85
CA LYS A 484 -17.70 -29.35 42.06
C LYS A 484 -18.26 -30.12 43.27
N GLY A 485 -19.40 -30.80 43.14
CA GLY A 485 -20.01 -31.60 44.19
C GLY A 485 -21.21 -30.96 44.91
N ASN A 486 -21.69 -29.79 44.47
CA ASN A 486 -22.92 -29.24 45.05
C ASN A 486 -24.12 -30.05 44.60
N GLY A 487 -24.68 -30.87 45.50
CA GLY A 487 -25.84 -31.73 45.23
C GLY A 487 -27.20 -31.04 45.34
N CYS A 488 -28.25 -31.86 45.48
CA CYS A 488 -29.62 -31.39 45.69
C CYS A 488 -29.75 -30.60 47.01
N PRO A 489 -30.20 -29.33 46.97
CA PRO A 489 -30.30 -28.50 48.16
C PRO A 489 -31.39 -28.98 49.14
N PHE A 490 -32.39 -29.71 48.66
CA PHE A 490 -33.43 -30.30 49.49
C PHE A 490 -32.92 -31.53 50.23
N CYS A 491 -32.23 -32.46 49.53
CA CYS A 491 -31.63 -33.64 50.14
C CYS A 491 -30.55 -33.29 51.18
N SER A 492 -29.84 -32.17 51.00
CA SER A 492 -28.83 -31.70 51.95
C SER A 492 -29.38 -30.74 53.02
N ASN A 493 -30.70 -30.62 53.16
CA ASN A 493 -31.38 -29.73 54.11
C ASN A 493 -30.94 -28.25 54.05
N LYS A 494 -30.47 -27.80 52.88
CA LYS A 494 -30.15 -26.39 52.60
C LYS A 494 -31.36 -25.60 52.08
N ARG A 495 -32.41 -26.30 51.66
CA ARG A 495 -33.73 -25.75 51.34
C ARG A 495 -34.81 -26.62 51.94
N VAL A 496 -35.84 -25.97 52.47
CA VAL A 496 -37.00 -26.63 53.05
C VAL A 496 -37.96 -27.11 51.94
N ASN A 497 -38.53 -28.29 52.11
CA ASN A 497 -39.63 -28.89 51.35
C ASN A 497 -40.60 -29.59 52.34
N LYS A 498 -41.61 -30.29 51.82
CA LYS A 498 -42.57 -31.03 52.67
C LYS A 498 -41.96 -32.23 53.41
N GLU A 499 -40.81 -32.72 52.99
CA GLU A 499 -40.18 -33.91 53.59
C GLU A 499 -39.21 -33.55 54.72
N ASN A 500 -38.66 -32.34 54.70
CA ASN A 500 -37.64 -31.88 55.64
C ASN A 500 -38.04 -30.62 56.43
N CYS A 501 -39.30 -30.16 56.31
CA CYS A 501 -39.80 -29.06 57.13
C CYS A 501 -39.96 -29.52 58.57
N LEU A 502 -39.87 -28.56 59.50
CA LEU A 502 -39.95 -28.85 60.93
C LEU A 502 -41.22 -29.62 61.30
N ALA A 503 -42.37 -29.23 60.74
CA ALA A 503 -43.65 -29.90 60.97
C ALA A 503 -43.65 -31.39 60.57
N THR A 504 -42.75 -31.83 59.69
CA THR A 504 -42.63 -33.23 59.27
C THR A 504 -41.51 -33.96 60.00
N VAL A 505 -40.38 -33.32 60.26
CA VAL A 505 -39.22 -33.98 60.90
C VAL A 505 -39.25 -33.93 62.43
N ASN A 506 -40.00 -33.00 63.02
CA ASN A 506 -40.14 -32.84 64.45
C ASN A 506 -41.51 -32.21 64.77
N THR A 507 -42.54 -33.05 64.77
CA THR A 507 -43.93 -32.65 65.01
C THR A 507 -44.14 -32.02 66.37
N ASP A 508 -43.46 -32.52 67.41
CA ASP A 508 -43.64 -32.05 68.79
C ASP A 508 -43.09 -30.63 68.94
N LEU A 509 -41.85 -30.39 68.45
CA LEU A 509 -41.26 -29.05 68.44
C LEU A 509 -42.03 -28.08 67.54
N ALA A 510 -42.64 -28.56 66.46
CA ALA A 510 -43.49 -27.72 65.62
C ALA A 510 -44.78 -27.28 66.32
N GLN A 511 -45.32 -28.06 67.26
CA GLN A 511 -46.50 -27.69 68.07
C GLN A 511 -46.19 -26.62 69.11
N GLU A 512 -44.93 -26.52 69.57
CA GLU A 512 -44.46 -25.48 70.49
C GLU A 512 -44.20 -24.13 69.81
N TRP A 513 -44.25 -24.08 68.47
CA TRP A 513 -43.97 -22.87 67.70
C TRP A 513 -45.21 -21.96 67.63
N HIS A 514 -45.27 -20.94 68.50
CA HIS A 514 -46.31 -19.92 68.52
C HIS A 514 -46.05 -18.75 67.57
#